data_AF-A0AAV3UK41-F1
#
_entry.id   AF-A0AAV3UK41-F1
#
_cell.length_a   1.000
_cell.length_b   1.000
_cell.length_c   1.000
_cell.angle_alpha   90.00
_cell.angle_beta   90.00
_cell.angle_gamma   90.00
#
_symmetry.space_group_name_H-M   'P 1'
#
loop_
_entity.id
_entity.type
_entity.pdbx_description
1 polymer ?
#
loop_
_entity_poly.entity_id
_entity_poly.type
_entity_poly.pdbx_seq_one_letter_code
_entity_poly.pdbx_strand_id
1 'polypeptide(L)'
;MHLKTRGEGTSVAIIDSSILPSRSDLGSLNEVLSKNFTSDDGTFAPVGSDHGTHSAGIVAAAGNDSANLDTDGDVISLPNEIKNYMSISATGPIGYRWGDPGDGNAQKKRNYPAASNHVEDETWSPAFYTNYGENTIDISAPGGDADLDALDEIDASFEPTYSWKAGTSMAAPAVAGTAALIRSLAPEMSPQEVREHLIKTATPRDPTYHGDGHLDTKAALDALE
;
A
#
# COMPACT_ATOMS: atom_id res chain seq x y z
N MET A 1 6.88 15.66 9.17
CA MET A 1 5.69 15.38 8.33
C MET A 1 4.39 15.75 9.04
N HIS A 2 4.02 15.10 10.14
CA HIS A 2 2.82 15.43 10.93
C HIS A 2 2.78 16.84 11.56
N LEU A 3 3.90 17.57 11.53
CA LEU A 3 3.96 18.97 11.94
C LEU A 3 3.51 19.95 10.83
N LYS A 4 3.41 19.49 9.57
CA LYS A 4 2.96 20.30 8.41
C LYS A 4 1.47 20.10 8.13
N THR A 5 1.02 18.85 8.03
CA THR A 5 -0.38 18.47 7.78
C THR A 5 -0.64 17.04 8.27
N ARG A 6 -1.90 16.70 8.53
CA ARG A 6 -2.39 15.33 8.76
C ARG A 6 -3.43 14.92 7.71
N GLY A 7 -3.59 15.68 6.63
CA GLY A 7 -4.57 15.40 5.57
C GLY A 7 -5.92 16.08 5.78
N GLU A 8 -6.00 17.09 6.64
CA GLU A 8 -7.23 17.81 6.95
C GLU A 8 -7.84 18.40 5.67
N GLY A 9 -9.17 18.26 5.52
CA GLY A 9 -9.91 18.75 4.35
C GLY A 9 -9.87 17.83 3.13
N THR A 10 -9.09 16.76 3.16
CA THR A 10 -9.04 15.76 2.07
C THR A 10 -9.84 14.51 2.42
N SER A 11 -10.40 13.84 1.41
CA SER A 11 -11.01 12.51 1.54
C SER A 11 -10.33 11.53 0.59
N VAL A 12 -10.03 10.34 1.08
CA VAL A 12 -9.51 9.22 0.29
C VAL A 12 -10.64 8.19 0.16
N ALA A 13 -11.07 7.93 -1.07
CA ALA A 13 -11.96 6.80 -1.33
C ALA A 13 -11.11 5.54 -1.40
N ILE A 14 -11.49 4.50 -0.65
CA ILE A 14 -10.87 3.17 -0.70
C ILE A 14 -11.87 2.26 -1.37
N ILE A 15 -11.50 1.70 -2.52
CA ILE A 15 -12.28 0.68 -3.24
C ILE A 15 -11.58 -0.64 -2.98
N ASP A 16 -12.15 -1.42 -2.06
CA ASP A 16 -11.60 -2.68 -1.55
C ASP A 16 -12.75 -3.60 -1.09
N SER A 17 -12.44 -4.75 -0.49
CA SER A 17 -13.40 -5.74 -0.02
C SER A 17 -14.25 -5.23 1.14
N SER A 18 -13.77 -4.26 1.95
CA SER A 18 -14.49 -3.73 3.12
C SER A 18 -13.65 -2.74 3.96
N ILE A 19 -14.29 -2.08 4.93
CA ILE A 19 -13.64 -1.40 6.06
C ILE A 19 -14.47 -1.66 7.33
N LEU A 20 -13.88 -2.26 8.36
CA LEU A 20 -14.53 -2.52 9.65
C LEU A 20 -14.80 -1.21 10.44
N PRO A 21 -16.06 -0.71 10.50
CA PRO A 21 -16.34 0.61 11.09
C PRO A 21 -16.19 0.63 12.62
N SER A 22 -16.35 -0.52 13.28
CA SER A 22 -16.28 -0.67 14.74
C SER A 22 -14.86 -0.51 15.32
N ARG A 23 -13.89 -0.18 14.49
CA ARG A 23 -12.48 -0.05 14.84
C ARG A 23 -12.18 1.34 15.38
N SER A 24 -11.71 1.41 16.64
CA SER A 24 -11.45 2.69 17.33
C SER A 24 -10.37 3.54 16.68
N ASP A 25 -9.50 2.93 15.87
CA ASP A 25 -8.45 3.57 15.09
C ASP A 25 -8.93 4.16 13.75
N LEU A 26 -10.19 3.90 13.35
CA LEU A 26 -10.80 4.42 12.12
C LEU A 26 -11.81 5.55 12.37
N GLY A 27 -11.59 6.37 13.40
CA GLY A 27 -12.48 7.47 13.80
C GLY A 27 -12.72 8.58 12.76
N SER A 28 -12.07 8.49 11.58
CA SER A 28 -12.25 9.38 10.43
C SER A 28 -13.02 8.74 9.26
N LEU A 29 -13.57 7.54 9.42
CA LEU A 29 -14.39 6.88 8.40
C LEU A 29 -15.66 7.69 8.12
N ASN A 30 -15.90 8.01 6.85
CA ASN A 30 -17.11 8.70 6.43
C ASN A 30 -18.19 7.69 5.99
N GLU A 31 -18.93 7.17 6.97
CA GLU A 31 -20.00 6.19 6.72
C GLU A 31 -21.13 6.70 5.80
N VAL A 32 -21.31 8.03 5.69
CA VAL A 32 -22.33 8.64 4.82
C VAL A 32 -21.97 8.51 3.34
N LEU A 33 -20.67 8.61 3.00
CA LEU A 33 -20.19 8.52 1.63
C LEU A 33 -19.81 7.09 1.23
N SER A 34 -19.58 6.20 2.20
CA SER A 34 -19.31 4.79 1.94
C SER A 34 -20.45 4.14 1.15
N LYS A 35 -20.11 3.34 0.14
CA LYS A 35 -21.07 2.58 -0.68
C LYS A 35 -20.60 1.16 -0.93
N ASN A 36 -21.53 0.22 -0.78
CA ASN A 36 -21.31 -1.17 -1.11
C ASN A 36 -21.94 -1.45 -2.48
N PHE A 37 -21.16 -2.04 -3.38
CA PHE A 37 -21.56 -2.35 -4.75
C PHE A 37 -21.61 -3.87 -5.03
N THR A 38 -21.41 -4.70 -4.02
CA THR A 38 -21.51 -6.16 -4.12
C THR A 38 -22.94 -6.60 -3.77
N SER A 39 -23.19 -7.92 -3.82
CA SER A 39 -24.43 -8.55 -3.40
C SER A 39 -24.38 -9.10 -1.97
N ASP A 40 -23.33 -8.80 -1.20
CA ASP A 40 -23.28 -9.18 0.21
C ASP A 40 -24.27 -8.35 1.03
N ASP A 41 -24.37 -8.61 2.34
CA ASP A 41 -25.48 -8.16 3.19
C ASP A 41 -25.54 -6.64 3.46
N GLY A 42 -24.80 -5.84 2.70
CA GLY A 42 -24.86 -4.38 2.74
C GLY A 42 -24.08 -3.77 3.90
N THR A 43 -23.40 -4.59 4.70
CA THR A 43 -22.44 -4.12 5.69
C THR A 43 -21.10 -3.86 5.00
N PHE A 44 -20.41 -2.78 5.34
CA PHE A 44 -19.01 -2.55 4.92
C PHE A 44 -18.03 -3.50 5.62
N ALA A 45 -18.52 -4.55 6.27
CA ALA A 45 -17.71 -5.47 7.06
C ALA A 45 -17.15 -6.57 6.15
N PRO A 46 -15.89 -6.99 6.34
CA PRO A 46 -15.29 -8.10 5.60
C PRO A 46 -16.12 -9.36 5.79
N VAL A 47 -16.58 -9.93 4.68
CA VAL A 47 -17.12 -11.28 4.62
C VAL A 47 -15.98 -12.24 4.22
N GLY A 48 -15.34 -12.90 5.18
CA GLY A 48 -14.31 -13.93 4.94
C GLY A 48 -12.85 -13.44 4.96
N SER A 49 -11.95 -14.27 4.41
CA SER A 49 -10.49 -14.05 4.37
C SER A 49 -10.04 -13.42 3.03
N ASP A 50 -10.69 -12.33 2.62
CA ASP A 50 -10.39 -11.72 1.32
C ASP A 50 -9.32 -10.63 1.44
N HIS A 51 -8.18 -10.90 0.81
CA HIS A 51 -7.09 -9.95 0.62
C HIS A 51 -7.45 -9.01 -0.54
N GLY A 52 -8.05 -7.87 -0.23
CA GLY A 52 -8.50 -6.91 -1.23
C GLY A 52 -7.35 -6.29 -2.04
N THR A 53 -7.70 -5.88 -3.26
CA THR A 53 -6.93 -4.93 -4.06
C THR A 53 -7.24 -3.53 -3.56
N HIS A 54 -6.38 -2.93 -2.75
CA HIS A 54 -6.58 -1.56 -2.28
C HIS A 54 -6.32 -0.60 -3.45
N SER A 55 -7.37 -0.02 -4.00
CA SER A 55 -7.26 1.11 -4.93
C SER A 55 -7.90 2.34 -4.32
N ALA A 56 -7.27 3.50 -4.53
CA ALA A 56 -7.73 4.76 -3.99
C ALA A 56 -7.69 5.86 -5.04
N GLY A 57 -8.85 6.17 -5.63
CA GLY A 57 -9.13 7.31 -6.51
C GLY A 57 -8.27 7.43 -7.78
N ILE A 58 -6.97 7.67 -7.61
CA ILE A 58 -5.95 7.78 -8.66
C ILE A 58 -4.83 6.74 -8.51
N VAL A 59 -4.89 5.85 -7.52
CA VAL A 59 -3.82 4.89 -7.21
C VAL A 59 -4.36 3.46 -7.31
N ALA A 60 -3.59 2.58 -7.94
CA ALA A 60 -3.89 1.17 -8.12
C ALA A 60 -2.66 0.32 -7.80
N ALA A 61 -2.90 -0.84 -7.21
CA ALA A 61 -1.87 -1.83 -6.95
C ALA A 61 -1.48 -2.55 -8.26
N ALA A 62 -0.18 -2.67 -8.55
CA ALA A 62 0.32 -3.28 -9.78
C ALA A 62 0.01 -4.79 -9.92
N GLY A 63 -0.29 -5.47 -8.81
CA GLY A 63 -0.49 -6.92 -8.73
C GLY A 63 0.74 -7.66 -8.20
N ASN A 64 0.55 -8.92 -7.81
CA ASN A 64 1.52 -9.71 -7.03
C ASN A 64 1.90 -11.04 -7.72
N ASP A 65 1.95 -11.05 -9.05
CA ASP A 65 2.17 -12.26 -9.86
C ASP A 65 3.63 -12.42 -10.33
N SER A 66 4.53 -11.53 -9.87
CA SER A 66 5.91 -11.41 -10.37
C SER A 66 5.98 -11.23 -11.90
N ALA A 67 4.92 -10.67 -12.51
CA ALA A 67 4.79 -10.56 -13.95
C ALA A 67 5.47 -9.28 -14.48
N ASN A 68 6.07 -9.39 -15.66
CA ASN A 68 6.54 -8.23 -16.43
C ASN A 68 5.40 -7.69 -17.28
N LEU A 69 4.73 -6.64 -16.81
CA LEU A 69 3.58 -6.04 -17.48
C LEU A 69 3.93 -5.39 -18.83
N ASP A 70 5.21 -5.14 -19.12
CA ASP A 70 5.63 -4.60 -20.41
C ASP A 70 5.70 -5.67 -21.52
N THR A 71 6.01 -6.92 -21.18
CA THR A 71 6.34 -7.96 -22.17
C THR A 71 5.49 -9.22 -22.06
N ASP A 72 4.88 -9.48 -20.92
CA ASP A 72 4.04 -10.64 -20.70
C ASP A 72 2.68 -10.36 -21.34
N GLY A 73 2.62 -10.51 -22.67
CA GLY A 73 1.55 -10.02 -23.56
C GLY A 73 0.13 -10.56 -23.34
N ASP A 74 -0.12 -11.25 -22.24
CA ASP A 74 -1.43 -11.77 -21.81
C ASP A 74 -1.89 -11.18 -20.46
N VAL A 75 -1.14 -10.25 -19.84
CA VAL A 75 -1.54 -9.63 -18.57
C VAL A 75 -2.26 -8.30 -18.84
N ILE A 76 -3.59 -8.33 -18.81
CA ILE A 76 -4.40 -7.11 -18.68
C ILE A 76 -4.47 -6.75 -17.19
N SER A 77 -3.81 -5.67 -16.80
CA SER A 77 -3.75 -5.20 -15.42
C SER A 77 -4.67 -3.99 -15.24
N LEU A 78 -5.98 -4.25 -15.16
CA LEU A 78 -6.96 -3.20 -14.81
C LEU A 78 -7.05 -3.08 -13.27
N PRO A 79 -7.06 -1.86 -12.71
CA PRO A 79 -7.15 -0.56 -13.38
C PRO A 79 -5.80 0.13 -13.70
N ASN A 80 -4.65 -0.54 -13.56
CA ASN A 80 -3.33 0.06 -13.81
C ASN A 80 -3.17 0.66 -15.22
N GLU A 81 -3.88 0.11 -16.21
CA GLU A 81 -3.88 0.61 -17.59
C GLU A 81 -4.87 1.78 -17.85
N ILE A 82 -5.63 2.21 -16.85
CA ILE A 82 -6.60 3.30 -17.01
C ILE A 82 -5.88 4.65 -16.97
N LYS A 83 -6.16 5.50 -17.97
CA LYS A 83 -5.67 6.88 -18.01
C LYS A 83 -6.07 7.63 -16.74
N ASN A 84 -5.09 8.26 -16.08
CA ASN A 84 -5.19 8.99 -14.81
C ASN A 84 -5.18 8.13 -13.52
N TYR A 85 -4.95 6.82 -13.64
CA TYR A 85 -4.53 6.01 -12.50
C TYR A 85 -3.01 5.90 -12.45
N MET A 86 -2.49 5.65 -11.25
CA MET A 86 -1.10 5.38 -10.97
C MET A 86 -0.96 3.90 -10.62
N SER A 87 -0.16 3.18 -11.38
CA SER A 87 0.23 1.78 -11.13
C SER A 87 1.40 1.74 -10.16
N ILE A 88 1.19 1.12 -9.00
CA ILE A 88 2.14 1.10 -7.90
C ILE A 88 2.68 -0.30 -7.64
N SER A 89 3.98 -0.48 -7.86
CA SER A 89 4.71 -1.68 -7.47
C SER A 89 5.10 -1.62 -5.98
N ALA A 90 5.32 -2.80 -5.40
CA ALA A 90 5.69 -2.96 -4.00
C ALA A 90 7.19 -3.10 -3.83
N THR A 91 7.73 -2.33 -2.90
CA THR A 91 9.05 -2.59 -2.31
C THR A 91 8.88 -3.09 -0.89
N GLY A 92 9.89 -3.78 -0.38
CA GLY A 92 9.91 -4.12 1.03
C GLY A 92 11.35 -4.15 1.53
N PRO A 93 11.56 -3.88 2.83
CA PRO A 93 12.74 -4.43 3.46
C PRO A 93 12.61 -5.95 3.47
N ILE A 94 13.55 -6.64 2.83
CA ILE A 94 13.80 -8.05 3.15
C ILE A 94 14.24 -8.10 4.63
N GLY A 95 13.80 -9.12 5.35
CA GLY A 95 14.22 -9.34 6.75
C GLY A 95 13.27 -8.85 7.84
N TYR A 96 12.19 -8.12 7.52
CA TYR A 96 11.23 -7.65 8.55
C TYR A 96 10.58 -8.84 9.27
N ARG A 97 10.92 -9.02 10.55
CA ARG A 97 10.55 -10.18 11.41
C ARG A 97 11.14 -11.53 11.00
N TRP A 98 12.01 -11.55 10.00
CA TRP A 98 12.68 -12.74 9.50
C TRP A 98 13.61 -13.32 10.58
N GLY A 99 13.51 -14.64 10.82
CA GLY A 99 14.35 -15.33 11.80
C GLY A 99 14.09 -14.97 13.27
N ASP A 100 12.95 -14.38 13.64
CA ASP A 100 12.57 -14.18 15.05
C ASP A 100 12.44 -15.55 15.74
N PRO A 101 13.30 -15.89 16.73
CA PRO A 101 13.27 -17.19 17.41
C PRO A 101 12.03 -17.35 18.31
N GLY A 102 11.20 -16.31 18.44
CA GLY A 102 10.05 -16.30 19.32
C GLY A 102 10.41 -16.03 20.78
N ASP A 103 9.40 -15.92 21.64
CA ASP A 103 9.61 -15.74 23.09
C ASP A 103 9.69 -17.09 23.86
N GLY A 104 9.67 -18.22 23.14
CA GLY A 104 9.67 -19.56 23.71
C GLY A 104 8.33 -20.04 24.30
N ASN A 105 7.26 -19.24 24.21
CA ASN A 105 5.91 -19.61 24.64
C ASN A 105 5.09 -20.15 23.46
N ALA A 106 4.61 -21.39 23.56
CA ALA A 106 3.80 -22.04 22.53
C ALA A 106 2.50 -21.28 22.16
N GLN A 107 2.01 -20.39 23.04
CA GLN A 107 0.84 -19.53 22.79
C GLN A 107 1.19 -18.10 22.35
N LYS A 108 2.45 -17.68 22.44
CA LYS A 108 2.93 -16.36 21.98
C LYS A 108 4.27 -16.50 21.28
N LYS A 109 4.34 -17.34 20.25
CA LYS A 109 5.57 -17.72 19.55
C LYS A 109 6.45 -16.58 18.97
N ARG A 110 6.16 -15.28 19.19
CA ARG A 110 6.91 -14.15 18.61
C ARG A 110 7.28 -13.10 19.64
N ASN A 111 8.54 -12.65 19.60
CA ASN A 111 9.04 -11.54 20.40
C ASN A 111 8.94 -10.25 19.57
N TYR A 112 7.72 -9.70 19.50
CA TYR A 112 7.41 -8.54 18.64
C TYR A 112 8.40 -7.37 18.76
N PRO A 113 8.92 -6.98 19.94
CA PRO A 113 9.96 -5.96 20.06
C PRO A 113 11.31 -6.31 19.40
N ALA A 114 11.74 -7.58 19.42
CA ALA A 114 12.98 -8.03 18.78
C ALA A 114 12.82 -8.18 17.26
N ALA A 115 11.66 -8.67 16.82
CA ALA A 115 11.32 -8.87 15.42
C ALA A 115 11.12 -7.55 14.63
N SER A 116 10.86 -6.45 15.32
CA SER A 116 10.59 -5.14 14.71
C SER A 116 11.83 -4.44 14.13
N ASN A 117 13.05 -4.96 14.39
CA ASN A 117 14.30 -4.25 14.13
C ASN A 117 15.25 -4.97 13.15
N HIS A 118 14.83 -6.07 12.55
CA HIS A 118 15.62 -6.73 11.51
C HIS A 118 15.16 -6.28 10.13
N VAL A 119 16.08 -5.65 9.42
CA VAL A 119 15.96 -5.25 8.02
C VAL A 119 17.28 -5.68 7.39
N GLU A 120 17.21 -6.68 6.52
CA GLU A 120 18.35 -7.28 5.85
C GLU A 120 18.72 -6.52 4.58
N ASP A 121 17.72 -5.95 3.88
CA ASP A 121 17.94 -5.16 2.66
C ASP A 121 17.33 -3.75 2.73
N GLU A 122 17.71 -2.93 1.76
CA GLU A 122 17.21 -1.57 1.61
C GLU A 122 15.68 -1.57 1.44
N THR A 123 14.99 -0.58 2.00
CA THR A 123 13.51 -0.52 2.01
C THR A 123 12.89 -0.27 0.63
N TRP A 124 13.73 0.02 -0.37
CA TRP A 124 13.34 0.20 -1.76
C TRP A 124 13.70 -1.01 -2.62
N SER A 125 14.18 -2.12 -2.06
CA SER A 125 14.33 -3.37 -2.81
C SER A 125 12.95 -3.84 -3.31
N PRO A 126 12.81 -4.22 -4.59
CA PRO A 126 11.55 -4.76 -5.11
C PRO A 126 11.16 -6.01 -4.34
N ALA A 127 9.90 -6.10 -3.92
CA ALA A 127 9.39 -7.32 -3.28
C ALA A 127 9.33 -8.45 -4.31
N PHE A 128 9.64 -9.70 -3.92
CA PHE A 128 9.78 -10.79 -4.91
C PHE A 128 8.50 -11.06 -5.73
N TYR A 129 7.33 -10.75 -5.17
CA TYR A 129 6.03 -10.97 -5.79
C TYR A 129 5.58 -9.80 -6.68
N THR A 130 6.21 -8.62 -6.62
CA THR A 130 5.65 -7.43 -7.28
C THR A 130 5.63 -7.60 -8.80
N ASN A 131 4.50 -7.25 -9.41
CA ASN A 131 4.48 -6.98 -10.85
C ASN A 131 5.36 -5.75 -11.14
N TYR A 132 5.97 -5.74 -12.32
CA TYR A 132 6.98 -4.76 -12.72
C TYR A 132 6.91 -4.46 -14.22
N GLY A 133 7.64 -3.43 -14.67
CA GLY A 133 7.67 -2.96 -16.04
C GLY A 133 7.94 -1.45 -16.10
N GLU A 134 8.85 -1.03 -16.98
CA GLU A 134 9.28 0.37 -17.11
C GLU A 134 8.17 1.26 -17.66
N ASN A 135 7.29 0.72 -18.51
CA ASN A 135 6.24 1.50 -19.19
C ASN A 135 4.88 1.38 -18.51
N THR A 136 4.78 0.56 -17.47
CA THR A 136 3.53 0.15 -16.82
C THR A 136 3.49 0.46 -15.34
N ILE A 137 4.64 0.65 -14.68
CA ILE A 137 4.75 1.15 -13.32
C ILE A 137 4.99 2.66 -13.36
N ASP A 138 4.20 3.42 -12.58
CA ASP A 138 4.41 4.87 -12.46
C ASP A 138 5.47 5.19 -11.41
N ILE A 139 5.27 4.69 -10.18
CA ILE A 139 6.23 4.77 -9.08
C ILE A 139 6.13 3.51 -8.22
N SER A 140 7.16 3.19 -7.46
CA SER A 140 7.07 2.17 -6.41
C SER A 140 6.87 2.78 -5.02
N ALA A 141 6.30 2.00 -4.10
CA ALA A 141 6.15 2.41 -2.71
C ALA A 141 6.31 1.23 -1.75
N PRO A 142 6.53 1.48 -0.44
CA PRO A 142 6.65 0.42 0.55
C PRO A 142 5.36 -0.41 0.64
N GLY A 143 5.42 -1.66 0.20
CA GLY A 143 4.38 -2.68 0.31
C GLY A 143 4.75 -3.85 1.22
N GLY A 144 6.00 -3.92 1.69
CA GLY A 144 6.53 -5.01 2.52
C GLY A 144 7.01 -6.18 1.67
N ASP A 145 7.85 -7.04 2.24
CA ASP A 145 8.28 -8.28 1.59
C ASP A 145 7.96 -9.50 2.47
N ALA A 146 7.57 -10.62 1.85
CA ALA A 146 7.03 -11.75 2.61
C ALA A 146 8.09 -12.62 3.26
N ASP A 147 8.01 -12.71 4.59
CA ASP A 147 8.48 -13.88 5.32
C ASP A 147 7.48 -15.02 5.08
N LEU A 148 7.81 -15.90 4.13
CA LEU A 148 6.98 -17.06 3.79
C LEU A 148 6.82 -18.03 4.97
N ASP A 149 7.76 -18.02 5.92
CA ASP A 149 7.69 -18.82 7.15
C ASP A 149 6.79 -18.16 8.21
N ALA A 150 6.40 -16.89 8.03
CA ALA A 150 5.50 -16.19 8.93
C ALA A 150 4.00 -16.39 8.63
N LEU A 151 3.65 -16.94 7.46
CA LEU A 151 2.27 -17.14 7.01
C LEU A 151 1.57 -18.36 7.65
N ASP A 152 2.34 -19.31 8.19
CA ASP A 152 1.83 -20.62 8.62
C ASP A 152 1.35 -20.67 10.11
N GLU A 153 1.35 -19.54 10.82
CA GLU A 153 1.17 -19.52 12.29
C GLU A 153 0.10 -18.55 12.82
N ILE A 154 -0.91 -18.18 12.03
CA ILE A 154 -2.10 -17.50 12.59
C ILE A 154 -3.10 -18.57 13.00
N ASP A 155 -3.29 -18.73 14.31
CA ASP A 155 -4.46 -19.43 14.86
C ASP A 155 -5.72 -18.77 14.29
N ALA A 156 -6.48 -19.49 13.46
CA ALA A 156 -7.70 -18.99 12.81
C ALA A 156 -8.81 -18.56 13.80
N SER A 157 -8.61 -18.76 15.11
CA SER A 157 -9.50 -18.28 16.17
C SER A 157 -9.07 -16.94 16.78
N PHE A 158 -7.90 -16.41 16.42
CA PHE A 158 -7.39 -15.12 16.89
C PHE A 158 -7.27 -14.12 15.74
N GLU A 159 -8.16 -13.13 15.72
CA GLU A 159 -8.08 -11.98 14.82
C GLU A 159 -7.31 -10.85 15.50
N PRO A 160 -6.00 -10.69 15.25
CA PRO A 160 -5.21 -9.65 15.90
C PRO A 160 -5.72 -8.27 15.49
N THR A 161 -5.73 -7.33 16.44
CA THR A 161 -6.07 -5.92 16.17
C THR A 161 -5.16 -5.34 15.07
N TYR A 162 -3.89 -5.73 15.04
CA TYR A 162 -2.92 -5.37 13.99
C TYR A 162 -2.23 -6.61 13.47
N SER A 163 -2.19 -6.77 12.15
CA SER A 163 -1.44 -7.81 11.46
C SER A 163 -0.42 -7.19 10.53
N TRP A 164 0.67 -7.92 10.30
CA TRP A 164 1.58 -7.60 9.22
C TRP A 164 1.02 -8.21 7.92
N LYS A 165 1.12 -7.45 6.83
CA LYS A 165 0.74 -7.87 5.48
C LYS A 165 1.79 -7.36 4.50
N ALA A 166 1.97 -8.08 3.40
CA ALA A 166 2.72 -7.62 2.25
C ALA A 166 1.85 -7.68 1.00
N GLY A 167 2.06 -6.71 0.11
CA GLY A 167 1.46 -6.67 -1.20
C GLY A 167 1.60 -5.31 -1.86
N THR A 168 1.40 -5.27 -3.17
CA THR A 168 1.11 -4.00 -3.88
C THR A 168 -0.15 -3.31 -3.32
N SER A 169 -1.08 -4.08 -2.74
CA SER A 169 -2.21 -3.57 -1.93
C SER A 169 -1.78 -2.76 -0.70
N MET A 170 -0.57 -2.92 -0.17
CA MET A 170 -0.04 -2.12 0.94
C MET A 170 0.77 -0.92 0.44
N ALA A 171 1.36 -1.01 -0.76
CA ALA A 171 2.06 0.08 -1.42
C ALA A 171 1.09 1.18 -1.91
N ALA A 172 -0.04 0.79 -2.52
CA ALA A 172 -1.06 1.71 -3.01
C ALA A 172 -1.59 2.69 -1.94
N PRO A 173 -2.01 2.27 -0.73
CA PRO A 173 -2.46 3.19 0.31
C PRO A 173 -1.35 4.12 0.82
N ALA A 174 -0.07 3.77 0.72
CA ALA A 174 1.03 4.68 1.07
C ALA A 174 1.12 5.87 0.10
N VAL A 175 0.96 5.61 -1.20
CA VAL A 175 0.90 6.67 -2.23
C VAL A 175 -0.38 7.49 -2.08
N ALA A 176 -1.53 6.84 -1.86
CA ALA A 176 -2.80 7.53 -1.65
C ALA A 176 -2.79 8.44 -0.41
N GLY A 177 -2.14 8.00 0.68
CA GLY A 177 -1.91 8.82 1.86
C GLY A 177 -1.06 10.06 1.56
N THR A 178 0.04 9.89 0.83
CA THR A 178 0.87 11.02 0.38
C THR A 178 0.07 12.00 -0.48
N ALA A 179 -0.72 11.49 -1.44
CA ALA A 179 -1.61 12.30 -2.26
C ALA A 179 -2.58 13.14 -1.41
N ALA A 180 -3.11 12.55 -0.33
CA ALA A 180 -4.01 13.24 0.59
C ALA A 180 -3.33 14.36 1.38
N LEU A 181 -2.08 14.15 1.80
CA LEU A 181 -1.25 15.17 2.45
C LEU A 181 -0.95 16.33 1.49
N ILE A 182 -0.60 16.02 0.23
CA ILE A 182 -0.39 17.04 -0.81
C ILE A 182 -1.68 17.86 -1.00
N ARG A 183 -2.83 17.20 -1.19
CA ARG A 183 -4.14 17.86 -1.32
C ARG A 183 -4.51 18.74 -0.13
N SER A 184 -4.11 18.37 1.08
CA SER A 184 -4.39 19.16 2.27
C SER A 184 -3.57 20.46 2.29
N LEU A 185 -2.33 20.43 1.78
CA LEU A 185 -1.47 21.61 1.67
C LEU A 185 -1.72 22.45 0.41
N ALA A 186 -2.18 21.82 -0.67
CA ALA A 186 -2.48 22.43 -1.96
C ALA A 186 -3.87 21.99 -2.48
N PRO A 187 -4.96 22.50 -1.88
CA PRO A 187 -6.33 22.08 -2.18
C PRO A 187 -6.77 22.37 -3.62
N GLU A 188 -6.18 23.37 -4.25
CA GLU A 188 -6.47 23.83 -5.61
C GLU A 188 -5.85 22.96 -6.71
N MET A 189 -4.85 22.11 -6.39
CA MET A 189 -4.31 21.20 -7.39
C MET A 189 -5.43 20.29 -7.92
N SER A 190 -5.35 19.92 -9.19
CA SER A 190 -6.20 18.91 -9.85
C SER A 190 -5.62 17.51 -9.67
N PRO A 191 -6.42 16.42 -9.72
CA PRO A 191 -5.89 15.06 -9.57
C PRO A 191 -4.67 14.76 -10.46
N GLN A 192 -4.66 15.29 -11.68
CA GLN A 192 -3.54 15.21 -12.61
C GLN A 192 -2.27 15.89 -12.06
N GLU A 193 -2.39 17.12 -11.55
CA GLU A 193 -1.25 17.83 -10.95
C GLU A 193 -0.69 17.10 -9.72
N VAL A 194 -1.54 16.44 -8.93
CA VAL A 194 -1.05 15.61 -7.80
C VAL A 194 -0.29 14.38 -8.28
N ARG A 195 -0.79 13.69 -9.32
CA ARG A 195 -0.06 12.57 -9.94
C ARG A 195 1.29 13.01 -10.46
N GLU A 196 1.32 14.10 -11.24
CA GLU A 196 2.56 14.66 -11.81
C GLU A 196 3.54 15.10 -10.71
N HIS A 197 3.03 15.66 -9.61
CA HIS A 197 3.85 16.05 -8.47
C HIS A 197 4.45 14.85 -7.73
N LEU A 198 3.67 13.79 -7.50
CA LEU A 198 4.15 12.53 -6.92
C LEU A 198 5.27 11.91 -7.76
N ILE A 199 5.07 11.82 -9.07
CA ILE A 199 6.07 11.33 -10.03
C ILE A 199 7.34 12.18 -9.98
N LYS A 200 7.20 13.51 -10.11
CA LYS A 200 8.34 14.43 -10.16
C LYS A 200 9.18 14.44 -8.89
N THR A 201 8.58 14.13 -7.75
CA THR A 201 9.24 14.14 -6.44
C THR A 201 9.68 12.76 -5.97
N ALA A 202 9.40 11.71 -6.74
CA ALA A 202 9.90 10.37 -6.47
C ALA A 202 11.43 10.33 -6.54
N THR A 203 12.04 9.50 -5.69
CA THR A 203 13.49 9.28 -5.70
C THR A 203 13.85 8.36 -6.86
N PRO A 204 14.73 8.77 -7.80
CA PRO A 204 15.11 7.93 -8.93
C PRO A 204 15.70 6.59 -8.51
N ARG A 205 15.27 5.50 -9.17
CA ARG A 205 15.71 4.11 -8.96
C ARG A 205 15.72 3.37 -10.31
N ASP A 206 15.98 2.06 -10.28
CA ASP A 206 15.89 1.22 -11.47
C ASP A 206 14.47 1.28 -12.05
N PRO A 207 14.26 1.83 -13.27
CA PRO A 207 12.93 2.04 -13.81
C PRO A 207 12.16 0.73 -14.01
N THR A 208 12.85 -0.41 -14.11
CA THR A 208 12.24 -1.74 -14.27
C THR A 208 11.18 -2.02 -13.20
N TYR A 209 11.45 -1.66 -11.94
CA TYR A 209 10.55 -1.89 -10.81
C TYR A 209 9.95 -0.61 -10.27
N HIS A 210 10.52 0.54 -10.61
CA HIS A 210 10.22 1.80 -9.97
C HIS A 210 9.55 2.82 -10.89
N GLY A 211 9.43 2.56 -12.20
CA GLY A 211 8.95 3.58 -13.13
C GLY A 211 9.78 4.86 -13.03
N ASP A 212 9.11 5.98 -12.74
CA ASP A 212 9.75 7.28 -12.52
C ASP A 212 10.45 7.42 -11.16
N GLY A 213 10.27 6.49 -10.22
CA GLY A 213 11.03 6.42 -8.98
C GLY A 213 10.31 5.76 -7.80
N HIS A 214 10.96 5.81 -6.63
CA HIS A 214 10.39 5.37 -5.38
C HIS A 214 9.74 6.53 -4.61
N LEU A 215 8.56 6.32 -4.05
CA LEU A 215 7.81 7.32 -3.28
C LEU A 215 8.69 8.00 -2.22
N ASP A 216 8.78 9.32 -2.29
CA ASP A 216 9.40 10.16 -1.25
C ASP A 216 8.38 11.19 -0.76
N THR A 217 7.64 10.82 0.28
CA THR A 217 6.65 11.71 0.89
C THR A 217 7.27 12.99 1.43
N LYS A 218 8.53 12.97 1.88
CA LYS A 218 9.17 14.19 2.39
C LYS A 218 9.49 15.15 1.26
N ALA A 219 10.13 14.67 0.20
CA ALA A 219 10.40 15.47 -0.99
C ALA A 219 9.11 16.01 -1.61
N ALA A 220 8.06 15.19 -1.67
CA ALA A 220 6.75 15.60 -2.15
C ALA A 220 6.17 16.79 -1.37
N LEU A 221 6.25 16.77 -0.04
CA LEU A 221 5.71 17.87 0.78
C LEU A 221 6.61 19.10 0.86
N ASP A 222 7.93 18.93 0.76
CA ASP A 222 8.87 20.05 0.72
C ASP A 222 8.81 20.80 -0.61
N ALA A 223 8.46 20.14 -1.72
CA ALA A 223 8.32 20.76 -3.03
C ALA A 223 7.05 21.60 -3.22
N LEU A 224 6.19 21.67 -2.20
CA LEU A 224 4.99 22.54 -2.19
C LEU A 224 5.26 23.92 -1.54
N GLU A 225 6.45 24.11 -0.95
CA GLU A 225 6.91 25.36 -0.33
C GLU A 225 7.68 26.25 -1.31
#